data_AF-A0A6N0JJ66-F1
#
_entry.id   AF-A0A6N0JJ66-F1
#
_cell.length_a   1.000
_cell.length_b   1.000
_cell.length_c   1.000
_cell.angle_alpha   90.00
_cell.angle_beta   90.00
_cell.angle_gamma   90.00
#
_symmetry.space_group_name_H-M   'P 1'
#
loop_
_entity.id
_entity.type
_entity.pdbx_description
1 polymer ?
#
loop_
_entity_poly.entity_id
_entity_poly.type
_entity_poly.pdbx_seq_one_letter_code
_entity_poly.pdbx_strand_id
1 'polypeptide(L)'
;MQPTVAPDIDGADDGSLSGVLKSWIRSFIRENLDDMLPAQVVSYDDASNRAVIKPLIMVGTTDGQKISRGSIPNIPVFRYGGGGFFIRFPIKPGDFGWLKANDRDVSLMFQRGGREDWPNTERLHSFSDAMFFPDTIKDWAISGADSDALVVQSMDGGAVVAITADSVELRVGSQSLRLSSDGLQHNGVNIGATHVHGNVETGPNVSGVPQ
;
A
#
# COMPACT_ATOMS: atom_id res chain seq x y z
N MET A 1 16.99 -20.59 -26.66
CA MET A 1 17.74 -19.61 -25.84
C MET A 1 17.44 -18.24 -26.41
N GLN A 2 16.87 -17.33 -25.62
CA GLN A 2 16.71 -15.94 -26.06
C GLN A 2 18.11 -15.33 -26.23
N PRO A 3 18.40 -14.63 -27.34
CA PRO A 3 19.67 -13.95 -27.48
C PRO A 3 19.81 -12.94 -26.34
N THR A 4 20.94 -13.00 -25.63
CA THR A 4 21.35 -11.98 -24.67
C THR A 4 21.61 -10.71 -25.45
N VAL A 5 20.62 -9.83 -25.52
CA VAL A 5 20.79 -8.49 -26.07
C VAL A 5 21.76 -7.77 -25.16
N ALA A 6 22.95 -7.44 -25.67
CA ALA A 6 23.90 -6.62 -24.95
C ALA A 6 23.21 -5.29 -24.59
N PRO A 7 23.48 -4.72 -23.40
CA PRO A 7 22.95 -3.40 -23.04
C PRO A 7 23.26 -2.40 -24.15
N ASP A 8 22.32 -1.53 -24.49
CA ASP A 8 22.53 -0.49 -25.50
C ASP A 8 23.66 0.45 -25.04
N ILE A 9 24.80 0.39 -25.73
CA ILE A 9 25.95 1.28 -25.52
C ILE A 9 26.02 2.17 -26.76
N ASP A 10 25.96 3.48 -26.56
CA ASP A 10 26.17 4.44 -27.65
C ASP A 10 27.56 4.22 -28.25
N GLY A 11 27.62 3.90 -29.55
CA GLY A 11 28.87 3.65 -30.27
C GLY A 11 29.81 4.86 -30.28
N ALA A 12 29.31 6.07 -30.01
CA ALA A 12 30.14 7.26 -29.85
C ALA A 12 30.94 7.30 -28.53
N ASP A 13 30.56 6.48 -27.54
CA ASP A 13 31.23 6.40 -26.24
C ASP A 13 32.35 5.34 -26.21
N ASP A 14 32.47 4.49 -27.25
CA ASP A 14 33.43 3.37 -27.27
C ASP A 14 34.89 3.84 -27.27
N GLY A 15 35.68 3.38 -26.31
CA GLY A 15 37.08 3.78 -26.11
C GLY A 15 37.32 5.22 -25.61
N SER A 16 36.27 6.00 -25.36
CA SER A 16 36.39 7.39 -24.88
C SER A 16 36.46 7.48 -23.35
N LEU A 17 37.20 8.47 -22.81
CA LEU A 17 37.22 8.74 -21.36
C LEU A 17 35.81 9.05 -20.82
N SER A 18 35.00 9.76 -21.60
CA SER A 18 33.60 10.05 -21.28
C SER A 18 32.76 8.77 -21.20
N GLY A 19 32.96 7.83 -22.12
CA GLY A 19 32.27 6.54 -22.11
C GLY A 19 32.66 5.68 -20.91
N VAL A 20 33.95 5.63 -20.58
CA VAL A 20 34.43 4.93 -19.37
C VAL A 20 33.84 5.57 -18.11
N LEU A 21 33.83 6.90 -17.99
CA LEU A 21 33.25 7.59 -16.84
C LEU A 21 31.74 7.36 -16.73
N LYS A 22 31.00 7.44 -17.85
CA LYS A 22 29.56 7.13 -17.88
C LYS A 22 29.27 5.70 -17.46
N SER A 23 30.06 4.74 -17.96
CA SER A 23 29.95 3.33 -17.59
C SER A 23 30.21 3.12 -16.10
N TRP A 24 31.26 3.75 -15.57
CA TRP A 24 31.57 3.69 -14.14
C TRP A 24 30.45 4.28 -13.28
N ILE A 25 29.93 5.47 -13.61
CA ILE A 25 28.81 6.08 -12.88
C ILE A 25 27.57 5.18 -12.92
N ARG A 26 27.24 4.63 -14.10
CA ARG A 26 26.10 3.74 -14.28
C ARG A 26 26.24 2.47 -13.43
N SER A 27 27.42 1.84 -13.43
CA SER A 27 27.70 0.67 -12.61
C SER A 27 27.64 1.01 -11.12
N PHE A 28 28.22 2.15 -10.71
CA PHE A 28 28.19 2.61 -9.33
C PHE A 28 26.74 2.78 -8.83
N ILE A 29 25.89 3.48 -9.59
CA ILE A 29 24.48 3.67 -9.25
C ILE A 29 23.76 2.31 -9.18
N ARG A 30 23.94 1.46 -10.20
CA ARG A 30 23.27 0.15 -10.27
C ARG A 30 23.62 -0.77 -9.10
N GLU A 31 24.87 -0.72 -8.63
CA GLU A 31 25.40 -1.67 -7.64
C GLU A 31 25.35 -1.13 -6.21
N ASN A 32 25.33 0.19 -6.01
CA ASN A 32 25.45 0.81 -4.68
C ASN A 32 24.25 1.69 -4.28
N LEU A 33 23.29 1.93 -5.17
CA LEU A 33 22.10 2.72 -4.86
C LEU A 33 20.84 1.89 -5.09
N ASP A 34 20.31 1.33 -4.01
CA ASP A 34 18.93 0.87 -3.99
C ASP A 34 18.01 2.09 -3.81
N ASP A 35 16.94 2.15 -4.60
CA ASP A 35 15.91 3.18 -4.46
C ASP A 35 14.56 2.56 -4.12
N MET A 36 13.68 2.38 -5.11
CA MET A 36 12.36 1.80 -4.92
C MET A 36 12.13 0.66 -5.90
N LEU A 37 11.66 -0.48 -5.39
CA LEU A 37 11.28 -1.64 -6.21
C LEU A 37 9.94 -2.24 -5.74
N PRO A 38 9.15 -2.83 -6.65
CA PRO A 38 8.01 -3.64 -6.24
C PRO A 38 8.52 -4.88 -5.49
N ALA A 39 7.81 -5.23 -4.43
CA ALA A 39 8.19 -6.28 -3.50
C ALA A 39 6.97 -7.04 -2.98
N GLN A 40 7.23 -8.20 -2.39
CA GLN A 40 6.21 -9.06 -1.79
C GLN A 40 6.56 -9.38 -0.34
N VAL A 41 5.54 -9.46 0.51
CA VAL A 41 5.65 -9.87 1.90
C VAL A 41 5.89 -11.38 1.96
N VAL A 42 6.99 -11.79 2.57
CA VAL A 42 7.30 -13.20 2.88
C VAL A 42 6.72 -13.58 4.25
N SER A 43 6.86 -12.70 5.23
CA SER A 43 6.24 -12.83 6.54
C SER A 43 6.06 -11.45 7.18
N TYR A 44 5.15 -11.36 8.15
CA TYR A 44 4.84 -10.13 8.88
C TYR A 44 4.56 -10.43 10.35
N ASP A 45 5.20 -9.68 11.24
CA ASP A 45 4.96 -9.65 12.67
C ASP A 45 4.16 -8.39 13.02
N ASP A 46 2.90 -8.59 13.40
CA ASP A 46 1.97 -7.52 13.72
C ASP A 46 2.29 -6.81 15.03
N ALA A 47 2.93 -7.48 15.99
CA ALA A 47 3.25 -6.90 17.29
C ALA A 47 4.37 -5.86 17.17
N SER A 48 5.37 -6.12 16.34
CA SER A 48 6.50 -5.21 16.10
C SER A 48 6.35 -4.33 14.86
N ASN A 49 5.32 -4.57 14.02
CA ASN A 49 5.14 -3.93 12.71
C ASN A 49 6.41 -4.10 11.85
N ARG A 50 6.86 -5.35 11.70
CA ARG A 50 8.04 -5.73 10.92
C ARG A 50 7.73 -6.84 9.94
N ALA A 51 8.32 -6.77 8.76
CA ALA A 51 8.14 -7.74 7.70
C ALA A 51 9.48 -8.28 7.19
N VAL A 52 9.42 -9.50 6.65
CA VAL A 52 10.44 -10.00 5.72
C VAL A 52 9.93 -9.75 4.32
N ILE A 53 10.68 -8.99 3.53
CA ILE A 53 10.25 -8.50 2.21
C ILE A 53 11.15 -9.05 1.11
N LYS A 54 10.58 -9.51 0.01
CA LYS A 54 11.31 -9.97 -1.17
C LYS A 54 11.09 -9.02 -2.35
N PRO A 55 12.12 -8.29 -2.82
CA PRO A 55 12.04 -7.54 -4.06
C PRO A 55 11.74 -8.45 -5.26
N LEU A 56 10.92 -7.98 -6.19
CA LEU A 56 10.44 -8.78 -7.33
C LEU A 56 11.26 -8.57 -8.60
N ILE A 57 12.06 -7.51 -8.69
CA ILE A 57 12.89 -7.21 -9.86
C ILE A 57 14.29 -7.81 -9.68
N MET A 58 14.68 -8.66 -10.62
CA MET A 58 16.00 -9.28 -10.68
C MET A 58 17.10 -8.27 -11.01
N VAL A 59 18.33 -8.57 -10.63
CA VAL A 59 19.52 -7.82 -11.03
C VAL A 59 20.20 -8.55 -12.19
N GLY A 60 20.62 -7.78 -13.21
CA GLY A 60 21.46 -8.28 -14.29
C GLY A 60 22.94 -8.07 -13.97
N THR A 61 23.75 -9.11 -14.11
CA THR A 61 25.22 -9.01 -14.04
C THR A 61 25.79 -8.48 -15.35
N THR A 62 27.06 -8.09 -15.36
CA THR A 62 27.76 -7.61 -16.56
C THR A 62 27.89 -8.65 -17.67
N ASP A 63 27.85 -9.94 -17.34
CA ASP A 63 27.81 -11.06 -18.28
C ASP A 63 26.38 -11.46 -18.70
N GLY A 64 25.37 -10.68 -18.29
CA GLY A 64 23.98 -10.86 -18.70
C GLY A 64 23.20 -11.92 -17.91
N GLN A 65 23.76 -12.47 -16.83
CA GLN A 65 23.03 -13.37 -15.94
C GLN A 65 21.99 -12.61 -15.13
N LYS A 66 20.85 -13.27 -14.88
CA LYS A 66 19.75 -12.72 -14.08
C LYS A 66 19.80 -13.36 -12.70
N ILE A 67 20.03 -12.53 -11.67
CA ILE A 67 20.12 -12.96 -10.28
C ILE A 67 18.86 -12.49 -9.53
N SER A 68 18.22 -13.42 -8.81
CA SER A 68 17.11 -13.09 -7.92
C SER A 68 17.63 -12.42 -6.65
N ARG A 69 16.96 -11.35 -6.21
CA ARG A 69 17.27 -10.69 -4.94
C ARG A 69 16.84 -11.57 -3.76
N GLY A 70 17.64 -11.55 -2.69
CA GLY A 70 17.32 -12.20 -1.44
C GLY A 70 16.16 -11.52 -0.71
N SER A 71 15.52 -12.24 0.21
CA SER A 71 14.56 -11.65 1.14
C SER A 71 15.28 -10.85 2.22
N ILE A 72 14.71 -9.72 2.60
CA ILE A 72 15.31 -8.78 3.54
C ILE A 72 14.45 -8.77 4.82
N PRO A 73 15.03 -9.08 5.99
CA PRO A 73 14.30 -9.16 7.23
C PRO A 73 14.14 -7.79 7.91
N ASN A 74 13.27 -7.74 8.93
CA ASN A 74 13.14 -6.61 9.85
C ASN A 74 12.82 -5.26 9.19
N ILE A 75 12.07 -5.29 8.08
CA ILE A 75 11.64 -4.08 7.39
C ILE A 75 10.39 -3.51 8.07
N PRO A 76 10.39 -2.24 8.51
CA PRO A 76 9.18 -1.58 8.99
C PRO A 76 8.14 -1.45 7.86
N VAL A 77 6.87 -1.63 8.22
CA VAL A 77 5.74 -1.41 7.30
C VAL A 77 5.15 -0.03 7.54
N PHE A 78 4.97 0.74 6.48
CA PHE A 78 4.38 2.07 6.52
C PHE A 78 2.94 2.01 7.02
N ARG A 79 2.57 2.98 7.86
CA ARG A 79 1.21 3.19 8.36
C ARG A 79 0.87 4.66 8.21
N TYR A 80 -0.26 4.95 7.58
CA TYR A 80 -0.73 6.32 7.46
C TYR A 80 -1.34 6.76 8.81
N GLY A 81 -0.71 7.70 9.52
CA GLY A 81 -1.16 8.07 10.86
C GLY A 81 -0.48 9.30 11.45
N GLY A 82 -1.07 9.81 12.52
CA GLY A 82 -0.69 11.02 13.25
C GLY A 82 -1.77 11.40 14.28
N GLY A 83 -1.43 12.26 15.24
CA GLY A 83 -2.41 12.78 16.20
C GLY A 83 -3.12 11.74 17.08
N GLY A 84 -2.52 10.55 17.27
CA GLY A 84 -3.11 9.45 18.05
C GLY A 84 -3.91 8.42 17.24
N PHE A 85 -4.01 8.59 15.91
CA PHE A 85 -4.75 7.69 15.03
C PHE A 85 -3.87 7.19 13.88
N PHE A 86 -4.20 6.01 13.34
CA PHE A 86 -3.57 5.48 12.13
C PHE A 86 -4.49 4.50 11.40
N ILE A 87 -4.25 4.34 10.09
CA ILE A 87 -4.86 3.33 9.24
C ILE A 87 -3.98 2.09 9.26
N ARG A 88 -4.57 0.94 9.59
CA ARG A 88 -3.90 -0.37 9.61
C ARG A 88 -4.52 -1.29 8.56
N PHE A 89 -3.67 -1.84 7.70
CA PHE A 89 -4.04 -2.95 6.83
C PHE A 89 -3.65 -4.29 7.49
N PRO A 90 -4.48 -5.34 7.37
CA PRO A 90 -4.18 -6.67 7.91
C PRO A 90 -3.21 -7.43 7.01
N ILE A 91 -1.93 -7.00 6.99
CA ILE A 91 -0.88 -7.54 6.11
C ILE A 91 -0.62 -9.04 6.34
N LYS A 92 -0.44 -9.78 5.25
CA LYS A 92 -0.19 -11.24 5.23
C LYS A 92 0.93 -11.62 4.26
N PRO A 93 1.53 -12.81 4.42
CA PRO A 93 2.38 -13.39 3.39
C PRO A 93 1.68 -13.41 2.03
N GLY A 94 2.38 -12.97 0.99
CA GLY A 94 1.86 -12.87 -0.36
C GLY A 94 1.38 -11.47 -0.77
N ASP A 95 1.13 -10.57 0.19
CA ASP A 95 0.74 -9.20 -0.10
C ASP A 95 1.86 -8.43 -0.81
N PHE A 96 1.46 -7.48 -1.64
CA PHE A 96 2.35 -6.70 -2.49
C PHE A 96 2.57 -5.29 -1.94
N GLY A 97 3.58 -4.62 -2.48
CA GLY A 97 3.89 -3.25 -2.13
C GLY A 97 5.20 -2.79 -2.74
N TRP A 98 5.63 -1.62 -2.31
CA TRP A 98 6.89 -1.00 -2.71
C TRP A 98 7.88 -1.05 -1.57
N LEU A 99 9.10 -1.47 -1.85
CA LEU A 99 10.22 -1.38 -0.92
C LEU A 99 11.06 -0.16 -1.29
N LYS A 100 11.17 0.81 -0.38
CA LYS A 100 11.95 2.04 -0.56
C LYS A 100 13.11 2.09 0.41
N ALA A 101 14.33 2.19 -0.11
CA ALA A 101 15.52 2.41 0.71
C ALA A 101 15.53 3.83 1.31
N ASN A 102 15.90 3.93 2.59
CA ASN A 102 16.19 5.22 3.22
C ASN A 102 17.61 5.69 2.85
N ASP A 103 17.84 6.98 3.04
CA ASP A 103 19.14 7.59 2.73
C ASP A 103 20.26 7.07 3.65
N ARG A 104 19.93 6.68 4.88
CA ARG A 104 20.85 6.22 5.93
C ARG A 104 20.24 5.07 6.73
N ASP A 105 21.08 4.42 7.54
CA ASP A 105 20.65 3.45 8.56
C ASP A 105 19.70 4.11 9.56
N VAL A 106 18.48 3.57 9.64
CA VAL A 106 17.38 4.05 10.51
C VAL A 106 17.17 3.18 11.75
N SER A 107 18.02 2.17 11.99
CA SER A 107 17.81 1.15 13.02
C SER A 107 17.73 1.72 14.44
N LEU A 108 18.65 2.62 14.81
CA LEU A 108 18.67 3.21 16.15
C LEU A 108 17.47 4.12 16.42
N MET A 109 17.02 4.88 15.42
CA MET A 109 15.80 5.69 15.52
C MET A 109 14.59 4.81 15.87
N PHE A 110 14.44 3.66 15.20
CA PHE A 110 13.39 2.71 15.54
C PHE A 110 13.56 2.07 16.92
N GLN A 111 14.78 1.67 17.30
CA GLN A 111 15.07 1.06 18.60
C GLN A 111 14.81 2.01 19.77
N ARG A 112 15.01 3.31 19.58
CA ARG A 112 14.87 4.33 20.62
C ARG A 112 13.53 5.06 20.59
N GLY A 113 12.56 4.52 19.85
CA GLY A 113 11.19 5.02 19.85
C GLY A 113 11.02 6.33 19.10
N GLY A 114 11.68 6.49 17.94
CA GLY A 114 11.54 7.66 17.07
C GLY A 114 12.37 8.88 17.50
N ARG A 115 13.35 8.68 18.38
CA ARG A 115 14.28 9.74 18.77
C ARG A 115 15.35 9.95 17.71
N GLU A 116 15.80 11.20 17.58
CA GLU A 116 16.96 11.53 16.77
C GLU A 116 18.19 10.76 17.27
N ASP A 117 18.93 10.15 16.35
CA ASP A 117 20.16 9.42 16.66
C ASP A 117 21.11 9.37 15.46
N TRP A 118 22.37 9.05 15.74
CA TRP A 118 23.40 8.83 14.73
C TRP A 118 23.18 7.49 13.99
N PRO A 119 23.42 7.40 12.66
CA PRO A 119 23.31 6.14 11.93
C PRO A 119 24.25 5.07 12.50
N ASN A 120 23.72 3.87 12.76
CA ASN A 120 24.52 2.78 13.34
C ASN A 120 25.58 2.22 12.38
N THR A 121 25.38 2.43 11.08
CA THR A 121 26.30 2.00 10.02
C THR A 121 26.42 3.08 8.95
N GLU A 122 27.46 2.99 8.12
CA GLU A 122 27.71 3.91 7.01
C GLU A 122 26.93 3.54 5.72
N ARG A 123 25.96 2.62 5.81
CA ARG A 123 25.15 2.23 4.64
C ARG A 123 24.35 3.41 4.12
N LEU A 124 24.37 3.56 2.80
CA LEU A 124 23.65 4.59 2.06
C LEU A 124 22.71 3.90 1.08
N HIS A 125 21.47 4.37 0.97
CA HIS A 125 20.51 3.92 -0.04
C HIS A 125 20.48 2.39 -0.18
N SER A 126 20.34 1.69 0.94
CA SER A 126 20.32 0.23 0.98
C SER A 126 18.95 -0.28 1.36
N PHE A 127 18.50 -1.35 0.70
CA PHE A 127 17.25 -1.99 1.11
C PHE A 127 17.29 -2.62 2.51
N SER A 128 18.47 -2.83 3.11
CA SER A 128 18.59 -3.26 4.51
C SER A 128 18.00 -2.25 5.50
N ASP A 129 17.94 -0.98 5.12
CA ASP A 129 17.42 0.11 5.92
C ASP A 129 16.15 0.68 5.29
N ALA A 130 15.34 -0.15 4.61
CA ALA A 130 14.16 0.28 3.87
C ALA A 130 12.89 0.46 4.71
N MET A 131 11.86 1.00 4.06
CA MET A 131 10.46 0.96 4.49
C MET A 131 9.63 0.23 3.43
N PHE A 132 8.69 -0.60 3.86
CA PHE A 132 7.72 -1.25 2.98
C PHE A 132 6.40 -0.47 2.95
N PHE A 133 5.92 -0.14 1.76
CA PHE A 133 4.66 0.55 1.51
C PHE A 133 3.67 -0.44 0.89
N PRO A 134 2.66 -0.91 1.66
CA PRO A 134 1.65 -1.81 1.12
C PRO A 134 0.92 -1.16 -0.05
N ASP A 135 0.79 -1.92 -1.14
CA ASP A 135 0.04 -1.55 -2.33
C ASP A 135 -0.56 -2.82 -2.91
N THR A 136 -1.77 -2.73 -3.43
CA THR A 136 -2.46 -3.87 -4.00
C THR A 136 -1.72 -4.36 -5.25
N ILE A 137 -1.06 -3.46 -6.01
CA ILE A 137 -0.26 -3.67 -7.25
C ILE A 137 -1.03 -4.38 -8.39
N LYS A 138 -1.85 -5.37 -8.08
CA LYS A 138 -2.66 -6.18 -8.98
C LYS A 138 -4.00 -6.54 -8.34
N ASP A 139 -4.95 -6.95 -9.17
CA ASP A 139 -6.19 -7.63 -8.78
C ASP A 139 -7.12 -6.83 -7.83
N TRP A 140 -7.25 -5.52 -8.03
CA TRP A 140 -8.27 -4.70 -7.37
C TRP A 140 -9.46 -4.43 -8.31
N ALA A 141 -10.68 -4.40 -7.76
CA ALA A 141 -11.91 -4.14 -8.50
C ALA A 141 -12.64 -2.93 -7.92
N ILE A 142 -13.15 -2.05 -8.78
CA ILE A 142 -14.06 -0.97 -8.41
C ILE A 142 -15.39 -1.22 -9.11
N SER A 143 -16.48 -1.18 -8.34
CA SER A 143 -17.82 -1.22 -8.92
C SER A 143 -18.06 0.02 -9.77
N GLY A 144 -18.76 -0.11 -10.90
CA GLY A 144 -19.17 1.05 -11.69
C GLY A 144 -20.01 2.06 -10.90
N ALA A 145 -20.67 1.63 -9.81
CA ALA A 145 -21.40 2.52 -8.90
C ALA A 145 -20.49 3.46 -8.08
N ASP A 146 -19.19 3.17 -7.99
CA ASP A 146 -18.21 3.92 -7.19
C ASP A 146 -17.13 4.58 -8.05
N SER A 147 -17.34 4.70 -9.37
CA SER A 147 -16.32 5.26 -10.28
C SER A 147 -15.84 6.66 -9.88
N ASP A 148 -16.71 7.44 -9.24
CA ASP A 148 -16.46 8.80 -8.77
C ASP A 148 -16.44 8.92 -7.24
N ALA A 149 -16.35 7.79 -6.53
CA ALA A 149 -16.31 7.76 -5.07
C ALA A 149 -14.87 7.57 -4.56
N LEU A 150 -14.56 8.19 -3.42
CA LEU A 150 -13.48 7.74 -2.58
C LEU A 150 -13.94 6.47 -1.85
N VAL A 151 -13.16 5.39 -1.97
CA VAL A 151 -13.51 4.10 -1.37
C VAL A 151 -12.48 3.60 -0.37
N VAL A 152 -12.98 3.00 0.71
CA VAL A 152 -12.24 2.06 1.56
C VAL A 152 -12.97 0.72 1.47
N GLN A 153 -12.34 -0.27 0.84
CA GLN A 153 -13.03 -1.52 0.50
C GLN A 153 -12.15 -2.76 0.58
N SER A 154 -12.80 -3.93 0.59
CA SER A 154 -12.15 -5.20 0.30
C SER A 154 -11.71 -5.27 -1.17
N MET A 155 -10.70 -6.11 -1.45
CA MET A 155 -10.14 -6.28 -2.80
C MET A 155 -11.17 -6.70 -3.85
N ASP A 156 -12.17 -7.48 -3.42
CA ASP A 156 -13.27 -7.97 -4.25
C ASP A 156 -14.49 -7.02 -4.30
N GLY A 157 -14.46 -5.90 -3.57
CA GLY A 157 -15.57 -4.95 -3.46
C GLY A 157 -16.78 -5.48 -2.66
N GLY A 158 -16.65 -6.62 -1.97
CA GLY A 158 -17.73 -7.20 -1.16
C GLY A 158 -18.11 -6.37 0.07
N ALA A 159 -17.17 -5.61 0.62
CA ALA A 159 -17.39 -4.63 1.68
C ALA A 159 -16.79 -3.29 1.28
N VAL A 160 -17.58 -2.20 1.35
CA VAL A 160 -17.20 -0.88 0.84
C VAL A 160 -17.72 0.22 1.77
N VAL A 161 -16.86 1.19 2.05
CA VAL A 161 -17.22 2.54 2.48
C VAL A 161 -16.98 3.47 1.30
N ALA A 162 -18.04 4.00 0.70
CA ALA A 162 -18.00 4.88 -0.46
C ALA A 162 -18.39 6.30 -0.05
N ILE A 163 -17.59 7.28 -0.43
CA ILE A 163 -17.83 8.70 -0.16
C ILE A 163 -17.81 9.43 -1.50
N THR A 164 -18.92 10.07 -1.84
CA THR A 164 -19.02 10.99 -2.97
C THR A 164 -19.17 12.43 -2.45
N ALA A 165 -19.28 13.41 -3.35
CA ALA A 165 -19.54 14.79 -2.96
C ALA A 165 -20.83 14.97 -2.15
N ASP A 166 -21.85 14.14 -2.42
CA ASP A 166 -23.21 14.33 -1.91
C ASP A 166 -23.71 13.16 -1.03
N SER A 167 -22.87 12.13 -0.80
CA SER A 167 -23.29 10.96 -0.04
C SER A 167 -22.17 10.18 0.61
N VAL A 168 -22.53 9.48 1.69
CA VAL A 168 -21.72 8.44 2.31
C VAL A 168 -22.53 7.15 2.32
N GLU A 169 -21.93 6.07 1.85
CA GLU A 169 -22.59 4.77 1.74
C GLU A 169 -21.71 3.64 2.27
N LEU A 170 -22.30 2.81 3.12
CA LEU A 170 -21.71 1.57 3.63
C LEU A 170 -22.41 0.40 2.95
N ARG A 171 -21.65 -0.49 2.30
CA ARG A 171 -22.20 -1.68 1.63
C ARG A 171 -21.46 -2.94 2.04
N VAL A 172 -22.23 -4.01 2.29
CA VAL A 172 -21.71 -5.37 2.52
C VAL A 172 -22.65 -6.37 1.85
N GLY A 173 -22.17 -7.07 0.83
CA GLY A 173 -23.00 -7.97 0.03
C GLY A 173 -24.21 -7.24 -0.57
N SER A 174 -25.43 -7.68 -0.23
CA SER A 174 -26.68 -7.05 -0.69
C SER A 174 -27.19 -5.94 0.22
N GLN A 175 -26.53 -5.66 1.35
CA GLN A 175 -26.98 -4.66 2.31
C GLN A 175 -26.32 -3.31 2.05
N SER A 176 -27.08 -2.23 2.12
CA SER A 176 -26.58 -0.87 2.06
C SER A 176 -27.20 0.05 3.11
N LEU A 177 -26.37 0.94 3.66
CA LEU A 177 -26.78 2.08 4.47
C LEU A 177 -26.21 3.33 3.85
N ARG A 178 -27.07 4.23 3.38
CA ARG A 178 -26.70 5.42 2.62
C ARG A 178 -27.24 6.68 3.30
N LEU A 179 -26.38 7.67 3.50
CA LEU A 179 -26.77 9.01 3.91
C LEU A 179 -26.54 9.98 2.73
N SER A 180 -27.57 10.74 2.37
CA SER A 180 -27.50 11.85 1.41
C SER A 180 -28.39 13.01 1.85
N SER A 181 -28.52 14.05 1.02
CA SER A 181 -29.50 15.13 1.23
C SER A 181 -30.95 14.64 1.31
N ASP A 182 -31.26 13.46 0.77
CA ASP A 182 -32.61 12.87 0.81
C ASP A 182 -32.90 12.14 2.13
N GLY A 183 -31.90 12.05 3.01
CA GLY A 183 -31.99 11.40 4.32
C GLY A 183 -31.23 10.09 4.40
N LEU A 184 -31.53 9.32 5.45
CA LEU A 184 -30.91 8.02 5.72
C LEU A 184 -31.72 6.90 5.07
N GLN A 185 -31.06 6.07 4.26
CA GLN A 185 -31.68 4.97 3.54
C GLN A 185 -31.04 3.63 3.91
N HIS A 186 -31.86 2.61 4.14
CA HIS A 186 -31.44 1.21 4.26
C HIS A 186 -31.98 0.42 3.07
N ASN A 187 -31.10 -0.17 2.25
CA ASN A 187 -31.46 -0.87 1.02
C ASN A 187 -32.38 -0.05 0.09
N GLY A 188 -32.14 1.27 0.01
CA GLY A 188 -32.94 2.22 -0.78
C GLY A 188 -34.26 2.67 -0.14
N VAL A 189 -34.60 2.17 1.05
CA VAL A 189 -35.79 2.60 1.80
C VAL A 189 -35.41 3.70 2.78
N ASN A 190 -36.10 4.84 2.73
CA ASN A 190 -35.93 5.91 3.72
C ASN A 190 -36.33 5.43 5.11
N ILE A 191 -35.41 5.50 6.06
CA ILE A 191 -35.58 5.15 7.48
C ILE A 191 -35.38 6.38 8.39
N GLY A 192 -35.37 7.57 7.81
CA GLY A 192 -35.27 8.87 8.49
C GLY A 192 -36.61 9.41 8.96
N ALA A 193 -36.68 10.73 9.15
CA ALA A 193 -37.81 11.40 9.80
C ALA A 193 -39.16 11.31 9.04
N THR A 194 -39.13 10.98 7.76
CA THR A 194 -40.33 10.91 6.89
C THR A 194 -40.83 9.49 6.65
N HIS A 195 -40.23 8.47 7.28
CA HIS A 195 -40.73 7.11 7.17
C HIS A 195 -42.11 6.99 7.85
N VAL A 196 -42.98 6.15 7.29
CA VAL A 196 -44.34 5.96 7.79
C VAL A 196 -44.65 4.48 7.96
N HIS A 197 -45.47 4.17 8.97
CA HIS A 197 -46.02 2.83 9.18
C HIS A 197 -47.46 2.78 8.65
N GLY A 198 -47.70 1.96 7.63
CA GLY A 198 -49.05 1.65 7.15
C GLY A 198 -49.72 0.53 7.96
N ASN A 199 -51.04 0.38 7.81
CA ASN A 199 -51.82 -0.71 8.42
C ASN A 199 -51.74 -0.77 9.96
N VAL A 200 -51.64 0.38 10.61
CA VAL A 200 -51.69 0.49 12.07
C VAL A 200 -53.14 0.62 12.54
N GLU A 201 -53.50 -0.13 13.58
CA GLU A 201 -54.74 0.10 14.33
C GLU A 201 -54.53 1.29 15.29
N THR A 202 -55.53 2.17 15.40
CA THR A 202 -55.42 3.37 16.24
C THR A 202 -55.48 2.99 17.72
N GLY A 203 -54.36 3.13 18.43
CA GLY A 203 -54.25 2.92 19.87
C GLY A 203 -54.31 4.22 20.68
N PRO A 204 -54.14 4.16 22.01
CA PRO A 204 -53.97 5.35 22.84
C PRO A 204 -52.75 6.17 22.39
N ASN A 205 -52.77 7.50 22.63
CA ASN A 205 -51.78 8.49 22.17
C ASN A 205 -50.33 8.27 22.64
N VAL A 206 -50.07 7.21 23.40
CA VAL A 206 -48.77 6.87 23.99
C VAL A 206 -48.56 5.38 23.75
N SER A 207 -47.59 5.05 22.89
CA SER A 207 -47.10 3.67 22.82
C SER A 207 -46.42 3.30 24.14
N GLY A 208 -46.50 2.03 24.55
CA GLY A 208 -45.73 1.54 25.70
C GLY A 208 -44.22 1.73 25.53
N VAL A 209 -43.47 1.50 26.61
CA VAL A 209 -41.99 1.47 26.57
C VAL A 209 -41.56 0.46 25.50
N PRO A 210 -40.60 0.79 24.61
CA PRO A 210 -40.06 -0.18 23.66
C PRO A 210 -39.57 -1.42 24.42
N GLN A 211 -40.02 -2.61 24.00
CA GLN A 211 -39.51 -3.89 24.51
C GLN A 211 -38.18 -4.23 23.85
#